data_AF-K2AGM5-F1
#
_entry.id   AF-K2AGM5-F1
#
_cell.length_a   1.000
_cell.length_b   1.000
_cell.length_c   1.000
_cell.angle_alpha   90.00
_cell.angle_beta   90.00
_cell.angle_gamma   90.00
#
_symmetry.space_group_name_H-M   'P 1'
#
loop_
_entity.id
_entity.type
_entity.pdbx_description
1 polymer ?
#
loop_
_entity_poly.entity_id
_entity_poly.type
_entity_poly.pdbx_seq_one_letter_code
_entity_poly.pdbx_strand_id
1 'polypeptide(L)'
;MNKGLTLTIKSIASFIAISIVSILIVGVGGFFSAKKSMQQATFHALAAIRESKKQQIETYFDQIRNQCQTFAQDLMIIDAMKDFKKGFDTIAQQLNYSPEQIAEYTQNLKTYYQKEYLPRLNANIETAETIQDYFAQMPEVTKLLQYLYISHNPNPVGQKENLNTAKDGSDYSKVHEKYHPAIREYLKKFKYYDIFLLDIQSGSIVYSCYKEVDFSTSLATGPFKKTNIASLFRDVQEAQKIDFVRLVDFKFYDPSYGKPASFIGAPIYDQGKKIGVLIFQIPIDQIDKITMNDRKWAETGLGNTGETYLIGSDYKMRTNSRFLVENPDAYFTTLEKIGTPKNIIDKLRLLKSTILVQEINTTASREVVRGSTNTIFDEGYLNVPVISAFTPANLKDFNWGLLVEINQSETLQPIHSLLWSFLLWSLGALILVVLFGLLFSRYITHSKS
;
A
#
# COMPACT_ATOMS: atom_id res chain seq x y z
N MET A 1 -32.11 -29.26 69.20
CA MET A 1 -31.98 -27.80 69.39
C MET A 1 -31.85 -27.13 68.03
N ASN A 2 -32.98 -26.76 67.41
CA ASN A 2 -32.99 -26.00 66.17
C ASN A 2 -33.27 -24.54 66.55
N LYS A 3 -32.22 -23.73 66.78
CA LYS A 3 -32.39 -22.28 66.96
C LYS A 3 -32.79 -21.71 65.60
N GLY A 4 -34.08 -21.64 65.33
CA GLY A 4 -34.59 -21.00 64.11
C GLY A 4 -34.08 -19.56 64.04
N LEU A 5 -33.62 -19.13 62.86
CA LEU A 5 -33.27 -17.74 62.59
C LEU A 5 -34.35 -16.80 63.12
N THR A 6 -33.96 -15.74 63.84
CA THR A 6 -34.87 -14.65 64.23
C THR A 6 -35.52 -14.06 62.99
N LEU A 7 -36.79 -13.61 63.11
CA LEU A 7 -37.61 -13.08 62.01
C LEU A 7 -36.88 -11.99 61.20
N THR A 8 -36.01 -11.24 61.86
CA THR A 8 -35.14 -10.20 61.32
C THR A 8 -34.07 -10.74 60.38
N ILE A 9 -33.38 -11.84 60.73
CA ILE A 9 -32.37 -12.45 59.84
C ILE A 9 -33.05 -13.01 58.58
N LYS A 10 -34.25 -13.60 58.72
CA LYS A 10 -35.01 -14.10 57.57
C LYS A 10 -35.42 -12.97 56.62
N SER A 11 -35.90 -11.84 57.16
CA SER A 11 -36.32 -10.69 56.35
C SER A 11 -35.13 -10.05 55.62
N ILE A 12 -34.01 -9.84 56.32
CA ILE A 12 -32.77 -9.31 55.71
C ILE A 12 -32.25 -10.26 54.63
N ALA A 13 -32.24 -11.57 54.86
CA ALA A 13 -31.83 -12.56 53.88
C ALA A 13 -32.71 -12.53 52.61
N SER A 14 -34.03 -12.38 52.76
CA SER A 14 -34.94 -12.24 51.61
C SER A 14 -34.70 -10.97 50.82
N PHE A 15 -34.47 -9.82 51.47
CA PHE A 15 -34.15 -8.57 50.77
C PHE A 15 -32.81 -8.63 50.04
N ILE A 16 -31.80 -9.24 50.65
CA ILE A 16 -30.50 -9.47 50.02
C ILE A 16 -30.68 -10.36 48.79
N ALA A 17 -31.41 -11.48 48.90
CA ALA A 17 -31.63 -12.40 47.80
C ALA A 17 -32.33 -11.71 46.61
N ILE A 18 -33.40 -10.95 46.86
CA ILE A 18 -34.12 -10.20 45.81
C ILE A 18 -33.21 -9.15 45.18
N SER A 19 -32.40 -8.46 45.98
CA SER A 19 -31.47 -7.44 45.48
C SER A 19 -30.39 -8.06 44.60
N ILE A 20 -29.80 -9.18 45.01
CA ILE A 20 -28.80 -9.92 44.23
C ILE A 20 -29.40 -10.38 42.90
N VAL A 21 -30.60 -10.98 42.91
CA VAL A 21 -31.27 -11.42 41.68
C VAL A 21 -31.55 -10.24 40.75
N SER A 22 -32.02 -9.12 41.29
CA SER A 22 -32.30 -7.91 40.50
C SER A 22 -31.02 -7.33 39.88
N ILE A 23 -29.94 -7.23 40.66
CA ILE A 23 -28.61 -6.79 40.20
C ILE A 23 -28.10 -7.73 39.10
N LEU A 24 -28.26 -9.05 39.25
CA LEU A 24 -27.83 -10.02 38.25
C LEU A 24 -28.60 -9.84 36.94
N ILE A 25 -29.92 -9.70 37.00
CA ILE A 25 -30.76 -9.50 35.80
C ILE A 25 -30.36 -8.21 35.08
N VAL A 26 -30.26 -7.10 35.82
CA VAL A 26 -29.88 -5.79 35.25
C VAL A 26 -28.44 -5.81 34.72
N GLY A 27 -27.50 -6.42 35.45
CA GLY A 27 -26.10 -6.51 35.06
C GLY A 27 -25.90 -7.34 33.81
N VAL A 28 -26.51 -8.53 33.74
CA VAL A 28 -26.43 -9.40 32.56
C VAL A 28 -27.13 -8.75 31.37
N GLY A 29 -28.34 -8.22 31.54
CA GLY A 29 -29.08 -7.53 30.48
C GLY A 29 -28.33 -6.29 29.97
N GLY A 30 -27.79 -5.49 30.89
CA GLY A 30 -26.98 -4.31 30.58
C GLY A 30 -25.70 -4.68 29.83
N PHE A 31 -25.02 -5.75 30.22
CA PHE A 31 -23.82 -6.25 29.52
C PHE A 31 -24.14 -6.64 28.07
N PHE A 32 -25.19 -7.44 27.84
CA PHE A 32 -25.57 -7.83 26.48
C PHE A 32 -26.02 -6.63 25.64
N SER A 33 -26.76 -5.69 26.23
CA SER A 33 -27.16 -4.46 25.56
C SER A 33 -25.95 -3.60 25.18
N ALA A 34 -25.03 -3.37 26.12
CA ALA A 34 -23.81 -2.59 25.89
C ALA A 34 -22.94 -3.24 24.81
N LYS A 35 -22.74 -4.56 24.88
CA LYS A 35 -21.99 -5.31 23.87
C LYS A 35 -22.58 -5.13 22.48
N LYS A 36 -23.89 -5.33 22.34
CA LYS A 36 -24.57 -5.18 21.04
C LYS A 36 -24.45 -3.75 20.50
N SER A 37 -24.72 -2.75 21.34
CA SER A 37 -24.64 -1.33 20.93
C SER A 37 -23.21 -0.94 20.53
N MET A 38 -22.19 -1.39 21.27
CA MET A 38 -20.80 -1.10 20.93
C MET A 38 -20.37 -1.79 19.65
N GLN A 39 -20.77 -3.04 19.42
CA GLN A 39 -20.51 -3.73 18.15
C GLN A 39 -21.16 -2.98 16.98
N GLN A 40 -22.42 -2.56 17.11
CA GLN A 40 -23.08 -1.75 16.09
C GLN A 40 -22.36 -0.42 15.85
N ALA A 41 -21.94 0.27 16.91
CA ALA A 41 -21.17 1.50 16.79
C ALA A 41 -19.85 1.28 16.04
N THR A 42 -19.11 0.20 16.33
CA THR A 42 -17.90 -0.16 15.60
C THR A 42 -18.19 -0.50 14.14
N PHE A 43 -19.26 -1.24 13.85
CA PHE A 43 -19.66 -1.53 12.46
C PHE A 43 -19.87 -0.23 11.67
N HIS A 44 -20.61 0.72 12.23
CA HIS A 44 -20.85 2.01 11.58
C HIS A 44 -19.56 2.85 11.46
N ALA A 45 -18.70 2.84 12.47
CA ALA A 45 -17.43 3.56 12.43
C ALA A 45 -16.49 3.00 11.33
N LEU A 46 -16.33 1.67 11.25
CA LEU A 46 -15.52 1.06 10.20
C LEU A 46 -16.13 1.27 8.81
N ALA A 47 -17.46 1.20 8.67
CA ALA A 47 -18.12 1.50 7.42
C ALA A 47 -17.89 2.96 6.96
N ALA A 48 -17.88 3.92 7.89
CA ALA A 48 -17.57 5.31 7.60
C ALA A 48 -16.10 5.52 7.23
N ILE A 49 -15.16 4.88 7.94
CA ILE A 49 -13.73 4.91 7.59
C ILE A 49 -13.52 4.30 6.21
N ARG A 50 -14.12 3.13 5.94
CA ARG A 50 -14.10 2.47 4.63
C ARG A 50 -14.57 3.39 3.52
N GLU A 51 -15.70 4.09 3.71
CA GLU A 51 -16.22 5.01 2.68
C GLU A 51 -15.30 6.21 2.45
N SER A 52 -14.80 6.81 3.54
CA SER A 52 -13.83 7.90 3.46
C SER A 52 -12.54 7.48 2.74
N LYS A 53 -12.04 6.28 3.05
CA LYS A 53 -10.82 5.74 2.42
C LYS A 53 -11.02 5.38 0.97
N LYS A 54 -12.18 4.80 0.62
CA LYS A 54 -12.57 4.55 -0.77
C LYS A 54 -12.54 5.84 -1.58
N GLN A 55 -13.21 6.90 -1.09
CA GLN A 55 -13.24 8.19 -1.77
C GLN A 55 -11.84 8.80 -1.95
N GLN A 56 -10.98 8.73 -0.93
CA GLN A 56 -9.60 9.23 -1.01
C GLN A 56 -8.78 8.47 -2.05
N ILE A 57 -8.89 7.14 -2.10
CA ILE A 57 -8.20 6.30 -3.07
C ILE A 57 -8.69 6.58 -4.50
N GLU A 58 -10.01 6.62 -4.71
CA GLU A 58 -10.58 6.92 -6.03
C GLU A 58 -10.16 8.32 -6.51
N THR A 59 -10.25 9.33 -5.64
CA THR A 59 -9.80 10.70 -5.93
C THR A 59 -8.32 10.74 -6.29
N TYR A 60 -7.48 10.02 -5.57
CA TYR A 60 -6.04 9.97 -5.83
C TYR A 60 -5.72 9.37 -7.20
N PHE A 61 -6.36 8.25 -7.58
CA PHE A 61 -6.16 7.65 -8.90
C PHE A 61 -6.72 8.51 -10.04
N ASP A 62 -7.84 9.19 -9.83
CA ASP A 62 -8.36 10.18 -10.79
C ASP A 62 -7.40 11.37 -10.95
N GLN A 63 -6.79 11.84 -9.87
CA GLN A 63 -5.77 12.90 -9.92
C GLN A 63 -4.53 12.47 -10.71
N ILE A 64 -4.01 11.26 -10.47
CA ILE A 64 -2.88 10.72 -11.25
C ILE A 64 -3.24 10.61 -12.73
N ARG A 65 -4.44 10.12 -13.04
CA ARG A 65 -4.94 10.01 -14.41
C ARG A 65 -4.96 11.36 -15.11
N ASN A 66 -5.53 12.37 -14.46
CA ASN A 66 -5.58 13.72 -15.00
C ASN A 66 -4.17 14.30 -15.18
N GLN A 67 -3.29 14.12 -14.19
CA GLN A 67 -1.89 14.57 -14.26
C GLN A 67 -1.13 13.92 -15.42
N CYS A 68 -1.27 12.60 -15.61
CA CYS A 68 -0.64 11.88 -16.71
C CYS A 68 -1.16 12.39 -18.07
N GLN A 69 -2.48 12.55 -18.20
CA GLN A 69 -3.09 13.08 -19.42
C GLN A 69 -2.60 14.49 -19.74
N THR A 70 -2.67 15.40 -18.78
CA THR A 70 -2.32 16.81 -19.01
C THR A 70 -0.82 16.98 -19.27
N PHE A 71 0.02 16.19 -18.60
CA PHE A 71 1.47 16.26 -18.82
C PHE A 71 1.86 15.67 -20.19
N ALA A 72 1.14 14.66 -20.70
CA ALA A 72 1.36 14.15 -22.05
C ALA A 72 0.97 15.15 -23.15
N GLN A 73 0.08 16.09 -22.83
CA GLN A 73 -0.39 17.15 -23.74
C GLN A 73 0.38 18.47 -23.56
N ASP A 74 1.28 18.54 -22.58
CA ASP A 74 2.08 19.73 -22.30
C ASP A 74 3.07 20.00 -23.44
N LEU A 75 3.18 21.26 -23.87
CA LEU A 75 4.03 21.65 -24.99
C LEU A 75 5.52 21.36 -24.73
N MET A 76 5.99 21.54 -23.48
CA MET A 76 7.37 21.20 -23.12
C MET A 76 7.61 19.70 -23.26
N ILE A 77 6.63 18.86 -22.92
CA ILE A 77 6.76 17.40 -23.02
C ILE A 77 6.68 16.92 -24.46
N ILE A 78 5.84 17.54 -25.29
CA ILE A 78 5.80 17.27 -26.73
C ILE A 78 7.15 17.60 -27.38
N ASP A 79 7.73 18.76 -27.05
CA ASP A 79 9.05 19.17 -27.57
C ASP A 79 10.18 18.30 -27.00
N ALA A 80 10.14 17.98 -25.71
CA ALA A 80 11.09 17.06 -25.09
C ALA A 80 11.07 15.69 -25.76
N MET A 81 9.89 15.13 -26.05
CA MET A 81 9.77 13.84 -26.74
C MET A 81 10.47 13.86 -28.11
N LYS A 82 10.25 14.90 -28.91
CA LYS A 82 10.89 15.06 -30.22
C LYS A 82 12.41 15.22 -30.09
N ASP A 83 12.84 16.09 -29.19
CA ASP A 83 14.26 16.41 -28.99
C ASP A 83 15.04 15.21 -28.43
N PHE A 84 14.47 14.50 -27.44
CA PHE A 84 15.07 13.27 -26.90
C PHE A 84 15.12 12.18 -27.95
N LYS A 85 14.07 11.98 -28.76
CA LYS A 85 14.10 11.00 -29.86
C LYS A 85 15.22 11.32 -30.84
N LYS A 86 15.34 12.57 -31.27
CA LYS A 86 16.40 13.00 -32.18
C LYS A 86 17.78 12.75 -31.57
N GLY A 87 18.00 13.19 -30.32
CA GLY A 87 19.27 12.98 -29.62
C GLY A 87 19.59 11.50 -29.44
N PHE A 88 18.59 10.67 -29.13
CA PHE A 88 18.72 9.22 -28.98
C PHE A 88 19.19 8.57 -30.28
N ASP A 89 18.60 8.94 -31.42
CA ASP A 89 18.96 8.38 -32.71
C ASP A 89 20.37 8.77 -33.16
N THR A 90 20.82 9.97 -32.82
CA THR A 90 22.07 10.52 -33.36
C THR A 90 23.28 10.37 -32.43
N ILE A 91 23.09 10.11 -31.13
CA ILE A 91 24.18 10.18 -30.13
C ILE A 91 25.39 9.30 -30.48
N ALA A 92 25.16 8.05 -30.91
CA ALA A 92 26.25 7.13 -31.24
C ALA A 92 27.11 7.66 -32.41
N GLN A 93 26.45 8.26 -33.42
CA GLN A 93 27.13 8.87 -34.57
C GLN A 93 27.81 10.19 -34.21
N GLN A 94 27.22 10.98 -33.32
CA GLN A 94 27.77 12.28 -32.89
C GLN A 94 29.04 12.14 -32.07
N LEU A 95 29.06 11.18 -31.14
CA LEU A 95 30.23 10.94 -30.30
C LEU A 95 31.33 10.17 -31.04
N ASN A 96 30.94 9.30 -31.97
CA ASN A 96 31.85 8.56 -32.86
C ASN A 96 33.06 7.95 -32.12
N TYR A 97 32.78 7.28 -30.99
CA TYR A 97 33.80 6.73 -30.12
C TYR A 97 34.62 5.65 -30.82
N SER A 98 35.92 5.61 -30.53
CA SER A 98 36.82 4.58 -31.07
C SER A 98 36.47 3.20 -30.52
N PRO A 99 36.86 2.11 -31.19
CA PRO A 99 36.65 0.74 -30.68
C PRO A 99 37.17 0.52 -29.25
N GLU A 100 38.27 1.18 -28.89
CA GLU A 100 38.86 1.12 -27.55
C GLU A 100 37.96 1.80 -26.51
N GLN A 101 37.45 3.00 -26.82
CA GLN A 101 36.49 3.71 -25.96
C GLN A 101 35.19 2.91 -25.81
N ILE A 102 34.74 2.26 -26.89
CA ILE A 102 33.58 1.37 -26.88
C ILE A 102 33.78 0.18 -25.94
N ALA A 103 34.94 -0.46 -26.01
CA ALA A 103 35.29 -1.55 -25.11
C ALA A 103 35.36 -1.08 -23.65
N GLU A 104 35.94 0.09 -23.40
CA GLU A 104 36.06 0.68 -22.05
C GLU A 104 34.70 0.95 -21.41
N TYR A 105 33.83 1.72 -22.09
CA TYR A 105 32.52 2.05 -21.52
C TYR A 105 31.64 0.80 -21.37
N THR A 106 31.77 -0.16 -22.29
CA THR A 106 31.04 -1.44 -22.22
C THR A 106 31.50 -2.23 -21.00
N GLN A 107 32.80 -2.27 -20.72
CA GLN A 107 33.34 -2.96 -19.54
C GLN A 107 32.94 -2.27 -18.23
N ASN A 108 32.89 -0.93 -18.22
CA ASN A 108 32.37 -0.15 -17.09
C ASN A 108 30.90 -0.51 -16.80
N LEU A 109 30.06 -0.52 -17.85
CA LEU A 109 28.64 -0.87 -17.70
C LEU A 109 28.45 -2.33 -17.26
N LYS A 110 29.21 -3.29 -17.81
CA LYS A 110 29.19 -4.68 -17.34
C LYS A 110 29.52 -4.79 -15.86
N THR A 111 30.53 -4.03 -15.41
CA THR A 111 30.92 -3.99 -14.00
C THR A 111 29.78 -3.48 -13.11
N TYR A 112 29.07 -2.44 -13.55
CA TYR A 112 27.88 -1.95 -12.85
C TYR A 112 26.81 -3.04 -12.73
N TYR A 113 26.50 -3.75 -13.82
CA TYR A 113 25.52 -4.83 -13.75
C TYR A 113 25.93 -5.95 -12.79
N GLN A 114 27.20 -6.36 -12.82
CA GLN A 114 27.71 -7.46 -12.00
C GLN A 114 27.84 -7.09 -10.51
N LYS A 115 28.20 -5.85 -10.20
CA LYS A 115 28.51 -5.43 -8.82
C LYS A 115 27.38 -4.67 -8.13
N GLU A 116 26.57 -3.92 -8.87
CA GLU A 116 25.52 -3.08 -8.31
C GLU A 116 24.12 -3.62 -8.59
N TYR A 117 23.80 -3.93 -9.86
CA TYR A 117 22.43 -4.27 -10.24
C TYR A 117 22.03 -5.72 -9.91
N LEU A 118 22.72 -6.70 -10.50
CA LEU A 118 22.36 -8.12 -10.36
C LEU A 118 22.40 -8.60 -8.90
N PRO A 119 23.37 -8.23 -8.04
CA PRO A 119 23.32 -8.66 -6.65
C PRO A 119 22.09 -8.17 -5.89
N ARG A 120 21.62 -6.94 -6.17
CA ARG A 120 20.42 -6.36 -5.54
C ARG A 120 19.14 -6.97 -6.10
N LEU A 121 19.10 -7.22 -7.41
CA LEU A 121 17.98 -7.90 -8.06
C LEU A 121 17.86 -9.35 -7.59
N ASN A 122 18.94 -10.12 -7.72
CA ASN A 122 18.99 -11.55 -7.39
C ASN A 122 18.78 -11.82 -5.90
N ALA A 123 19.02 -10.81 -5.04
CA ALA A 123 18.58 -10.88 -3.67
C ALA A 123 17.06 -10.98 -3.56
N ASN A 124 16.29 -10.31 -4.44
CA ASN A 124 14.84 -10.11 -4.35
C ASN A 124 13.99 -11.07 -5.20
N ILE A 125 14.59 -11.87 -6.08
CA ILE A 125 13.89 -12.77 -7.01
C ILE A 125 14.24 -14.24 -6.75
N GLU A 126 13.34 -15.15 -7.12
CA GLU A 126 13.50 -16.59 -6.87
C GLU A 126 14.47 -17.26 -7.86
N THR A 127 14.44 -16.82 -9.12
CA THR A 127 15.34 -17.31 -10.17
C THR A 127 16.38 -16.24 -10.43
N ALA A 128 17.63 -16.50 -10.04
CA ALA A 128 18.71 -15.55 -10.24
C ALA A 128 18.93 -15.28 -11.73
N GLU A 129 18.99 -14.02 -12.10
CA GLU A 129 19.30 -13.58 -13.45
C GLU A 129 20.78 -13.33 -13.63
N THR A 130 21.20 -13.38 -14.87
CA THR A 130 22.59 -13.24 -15.29
C THR A 130 22.74 -12.03 -16.20
N ILE A 131 23.99 -11.59 -16.38
CA ILE A 131 24.27 -10.48 -17.29
C ILE A 131 23.84 -10.80 -18.74
N GLN A 132 23.81 -12.08 -19.11
CA GLN A 132 23.46 -12.50 -20.47
C GLN A 132 22.00 -12.19 -20.80
N ASP A 133 21.12 -12.25 -19.80
CA ASP A 133 19.68 -11.96 -19.95
C ASP A 133 19.43 -10.51 -20.40
N TYR A 134 20.39 -9.62 -20.11
CA TYR A 134 20.33 -8.18 -20.41
C TYR A 134 21.22 -7.75 -21.57
N PHE A 135 22.46 -8.24 -21.64
CA PHE A 135 23.48 -7.73 -22.56
C PHE A 135 23.47 -8.37 -23.94
N ALA A 136 22.93 -9.59 -24.08
CA ALA A 136 23.09 -10.40 -25.31
C ALA A 136 22.65 -9.67 -26.58
N GLN A 137 21.58 -8.88 -26.49
CA GLN A 137 20.98 -8.16 -27.61
C GLN A 137 20.95 -6.64 -27.38
N MET A 138 21.75 -6.14 -26.43
CA MET A 138 21.73 -4.73 -26.06
C MET A 138 22.33 -3.87 -27.19
N PRO A 139 21.54 -2.95 -27.79
CA PRO A 139 22.03 -2.03 -28.82
C PRO A 139 23.16 -1.15 -28.30
N GLU A 140 24.00 -0.66 -29.22
CA GLU A 140 25.10 0.24 -28.87
C GLU A 140 24.61 1.54 -28.19
N VAL A 141 23.55 2.15 -28.73
CA VAL A 141 22.92 3.34 -28.14
C VAL A 141 22.49 3.11 -26.69
N THR A 142 21.97 1.92 -26.37
CA THR A 142 21.56 1.53 -25.02
C THR A 142 22.78 1.42 -24.11
N LYS A 143 23.85 0.75 -24.55
CA LYS A 143 25.10 0.64 -23.77
C LYS A 143 25.68 2.03 -23.48
N LEU A 144 25.72 2.89 -24.49
CA LEU A 144 26.26 4.24 -24.39
C LEU A 144 25.44 5.10 -23.42
N LEU A 145 24.11 5.14 -23.56
CA LEU A 145 23.26 5.97 -22.71
C LEU A 145 23.21 5.45 -21.26
N GLN A 146 23.14 4.13 -21.05
CA GLN A 146 23.25 3.57 -19.71
C GLN A 146 24.62 3.80 -19.10
N TYR A 147 25.70 3.76 -19.89
CA TYR A 147 27.02 4.16 -19.41
C TYR A 147 27.00 5.61 -18.91
N LEU A 148 26.61 6.57 -19.76
CA LEU A 148 26.65 7.99 -19.44
C LEU A 148 25.77 8.37 -18.24
N TYR A 149 24.56 7.80 -18.14
CA TYR A 149 23.55 8.24 -17.16
C TYR A 149 23.34 7.29 -15.97
N ILE A 150 23.88 6.06 -16.01
CA ILE A 150 23.76 5.09 -14.92
C ILE A 150 25.13 4.73 -14.35
N SER A 151 25.99 4.05 -15.10
CA SER A 151 27.23 3.49 -14.53
C SER A 151 28.34 4.53 -14.32
N HIS A 152 28.42 5.54 -15.19
CA HIS A 152 29.35 6.68 -15.08
C HIS A 152 28.73 7.90 -14.37
N ASN A 153 27.47 7.80 -13.95
CA ASN A 153 26.83 8.85 -13.18
C ASN A 153 27.38 8.89 -11.75
N PRO A 154 27.93 10.04 -11.30
CA PRO A 154 28.63 10.16 -10.02
C PRO A 154 27.69 10.03 -8.81
N ASN A 155 26.38 10.19 -9.00
CA ASN A 155 25.41 10.04 -7.92
C ASN A 155 25.21 8.55 -7.58
N PRO A 156 24.92 8.22 -6.31
CA PRO A 156 24.70 6.83 -5.90
C PRO A 156 23.42 6.25 -6.52
N VAL A 157 23.26 4.93 -6.41
CA VAL A 157 22.02 4.23 -6.74
C VAL A 157 20.84 4.86 -6.00
N GLY A 158 19.74 5.12 -6.73
CA GLY A 158 18.56 5.80 -6.22
C GLY A 158 18.64 7.33 -6.15
N GLN A 159 19.72 7.93 -6.68
CA GLN A 159 19.90 9.39 -6.79
C GLN A 159 20.42 9.81 -8.17
N LYS A 160 20.30 8.92 -9.17
CA LYS A 160 20.85 9.11 -10.52
C LYS A 160 20.18 10.28 -11.25
N GLU A 161 18.95 10.60 -10.89
CA GLU A 161 18.22 11.79 -11.35
C GLU A 161 18.87 13.11 -10.94
N ASN A 162 19.89 13.15 -10.07
CA ASN A 162 20.55 14.43 -9.74
C ASN A 162 21.58 14.87 -10.79
N LEU A 163 21.86 14.04 -11.81
CA LEU A 163 22.73 14.40 -12.93
C LEU A 163 21.96 15.17 -14.02
N ASN A 164 22.25 16.45 -14.21
CA ASN A 164 21.61 17.25 -15.27
C ASN A 164 22.21 17.00 -16.67
N THR A 165 23.50 16.68 -16.77
CA THR A 165 24.20 16.51 -18.05
C THR A 165 25.41 15.59 -17.88
N ALA A 166 25.68 14.75 -18.89
CA ALA A 166 26.86 13.90 -18.91
C ALA A 166 28.15 14.63 -19.34
N LYS A 167 28.05 15.89 -19.81
CA LYS A 167 29.19 16.71 -20.29
C LYS A 167 30.02 16.05 -21.40
N ASP A 168 29.39 15.21 -22.22
CA ASP A 168 29.97 14.51 -23.39
C ASP A 168 29.89 15.35 -24.68
N GLY A 169 29.16 16.46 -24.68
CA GLY A 169 29.00 17.36 -25.83
C GLY A 169 27.92 16.94 -26.84
N SER A 170 27.25 15.80 -26.63
CA SER A 170 26.18 15.30 -27.49
C SER A 170 24.92 16.16 -27.42
N ASP A 171 24.11 16.13 -28.47
CA ASP A 171 22.82 16.82 -28.45
C ASP A 171 21.87 16.18 -27.45
N TYR A 172 21.94 14.87 -27.22
CA TYR A 172 21.16 14.20 -26.19
C TYR A 172 21.41 14.81 -24.81
N SER A 173 22.67 15.06 -24.44
CA SER A 173 22.99 15.67 -23.14
C SER A 173 22.59 17.14 -23.02
N LYS A 174 22.61 17.91 -24.12
CA LYS A 174 22.07 19.27 -24.15
C LYS A 174 20.55 19.28 -23.95
N VAL A 175 19.85 18.34 -24.60
CA VAL A 175 18.41 18.14 -24.44
C VAL A 175 18.08 17.71 -23.01
N HIS A 176 18.87 16.80 -22.44
CA HIS A 176 18.75 16.39 -21.05
C HIS A 176 18.92 17.60 -20.11
N GLU A 177 19.98 18.40 -20.29
CA GLU A 177 20.22 19.61 -19.50
C GLU A 177 19.06 20.62 -19.57
N LYS A 178 18.44 20.75 -20.74
CA LYS A 178 17.32 21.65 -20.99
C LYS A 178 16.03 21.22 -20.26
N TYR A 179 15.62 19.95 -20.38
CA TYR A 179 14.29 19.50 -19.92
C TYR A 179 14.31 18.75 -18.59
N HIS A 180 15.39 18.04 -18.27
CA HIS A 180 15.46 17.18 -17.10
C HIS A 180 15.18 17.90 -15.77
N PRO A 181 15.71 19.13 -15.51
CA PRO A 181 15.41 19.82 -14.25
C PRO A 181 13.91 20.03 -14.02
N ALA A 182 13.16 20.46 -15.05
CA ALA A 182 11.72 20.68 -14.93
C ALA A 182 10.95 19.37 -14.70
N ILE A 183 11.27 18.31 -15.46
CA ILE A 183 10.65 16.99 -15.30
C ILE A 183 10.96 16.41 -13.90
N ARG A 184 12.20 16.56 -13.43
CA ARG A 184 12.61 16.14 -12.09
C ARG A 184 11.87 16.89 -10.99
N GLU A 185 11.68 18.20 -11.13
CA GLU A 185 10.90 18.97 -10.16
C GLU A 185 9.44 18.52 -10.14
N TYR A 186 8.84 18.23 -11.30
CA TYR A 186 7.50 17.64 -11.37
C TYR A 186 7.45 16.29 -10.63
N LEU A 187 8.38 15.37 -10.92
CA LEU A 187 8.51 14.09 -10.24
C LEU A 187 8.61 14.28 -8.71
N LYS A 188 9.51 15.16 -8.24
CA LYS A 188 9.75 15.42 -6.81
C LYS A 188 8.55 16.06 -6.12
N LYS A 189 7.79 16.92 -6.82
CA LYS A 189 6.63 17.64 -6.28
C LYS A 189 5.43 16.71 -6.10
N PHE A 190 5.15 15.88 -7.09
CA PHE A 190 4.04 14.92 -7.08
C PHE A 190 4.42 13.53 -6.57
N LYS A 191 5.70 13.36 -6.21
CA LYS A 191 6.26 12.16 -5.60
C LYS A 191 6.22 10.93 -6.49
N TYR A 192 6.09 11.07 -7.81
CA TYR A 192 6.21 9.93 -8.73
C TYR A 192 7.54 9.21 -8.54
N TYR A 193 7.55 7.89 -8.74
CA TYR A 193 8.80 7.13 -8.63
C TYR A 193 9.68 7.40 -9.86
N ASP A 194 9.09 7.31 -11.05
CA ASP A 194 9.76 7.64 -12.32
C ASP A 194 8.76 8.18 -13.36
N ILE A 195 9.30 8.90 -14.35
CA ILE A 195 8.62 9.46 -15.51
C ILE A 195 9.39 9.04 -16.76
N PHE A 196 8.71 8.39 -17.69
CA PHE A 196 9.27 7.86 -18.92
C PHE A 196 8.69 8.57 -20.14
N LEU A 197 9.53 8.79 -21.15
CA LEU A 197 9.12 9.13 -22.51
C LEU A 197 9.56 8.00 -23.44
N LEU A 198 8.61 7.47 -24.20
CA LEU A 198 8.84 6.34 -25.09
C LEU A 198 8.53 6.72 -26.53
N ASP A 199 9.39 6.30 -27.44
CA ASP A 199 9.17 6.41 -28.86
C ASP A 199 8.04 5.48 -29.33
N ILE A 200 7.09 6.03 -30.10
CA ILE A 200 5.91 5.28 -30.51
C ILE A 200 6.20 4.15 -31.49
N GLN A 201 7.28 4.23 -32.27
CA GLN A 201 7.59 3.27 -33.33
C GLN A 201 8.44 2.11 -32.82
N SER A 202 9.54 2.41 -32.14
CA SER A 202 10.49 1.42 -31.64
C SER A 202 10.13 0.87 -30.26
N GLY A 203 9.28 1.56 -29.50
CA GLY A 203 9.03 1.27 -28.09
C GLY A 203 10.24 1.51 -27.18
N SER A 204 11.25 2.25 -27.67
CA SER A 204 12.43 2.61 -26.89
C SER A 204 12.10 3.66 -25.84
N ILE A 205 12.58 3.44 -24.61
CA ILE A 205 12.55 4.44 -23.54
C ILE A 205 13.62 5.48 -23.84
N VAL A 206 13.25 6.54 -24.57
CA VAL A 206 14.19 7.61 -24.95
C VAL A 206 14.55 8.51 -23.76
N TYR A 207 13.74 8.50 -22.69
CA TYR A 207 14.01 9.19 -21.44
C TYR A 207 13.35 8.45 -20.27
N SER A 208 14.06 8.35 -19.16
CA SER A 208 13.55 8.05 -17.81
C SER A 208 14.09 9.14 -16.88
N CYS A 209 13.38 9.55 -15.85
CA CYS A 209 13.89 10.54 -14.91
C CYS A 209 14.83 9.92 -13.87
N TYR A 210 14.41 8.80 -13.26
CA TYR A 210 15.10 8.13 -12.15
C TYR A 210 16.31 7.30 -12.58
N LYS A 211 16.36 6.87 -13.85
CA LYS A 211 17.47 6.15 -14.50
C LYS A 211 17.76 4.78 -13.87
N GLU A 212 16.90 3.81 -14.14
CA GLU A 212 17.14 2.39 -13.89
C GLU A 212 17.55 1.66 -15.19
N VAL A 213 17.80 0.35 -15.11
CA VAL A 213 18.36 -0.43 -16.24
C VAL A 213 17.38 -0.62 -17.41
N ASP A 214 16.13 -0.20 -17.27
CA ASP A 214 15.15 -0.12 -18.35
C ASP A 214 15.37 1.09 -19.27
N PHE A 215 16.01 2.15 -18.75
CA PHE A 215 16.36 3.33 -19.54
C PHE A 215 17.12 2.94 -20.81
N SER A 216 16.71 3.53 -21.94
CA SER A 216 17.22 3.28 -23.30
C SER A 216 16.99 1.87 -23.88
N THR A 217 16.25 1.00 -23.19
CA THR A 217 15.82 -0.29 -23.73
C THR A 217 14.50 -0.16 -24.50
N SER A 218 14.17 -1.16 -25.34
CA SER A 218 12.87 -1.23 -26.03
C SER A 218 11.89 -2.14 -25.27
N LEU A 219 10.69 -1.63 -24.99
CA LEU A 219 9.58 -2.40 -24.46
C LEU A 219 8.89 -3.28 -25.52
N ALA A 220 9.21 -3.10 -26.80
CA ALA A 220 8.70 -3.94 -27.87
C ALA A 220 9.60 -5.17 -28.10
N THR A 221 10.92 -4.99 -28.12
CA THR A 221 11.86 -6.05 -28.53
C THR A 221 12.90 -6.42 -27.49
N GLY A 222 13.17 -5.54 -26.51
CA GLY A 222 14.22 -5.69 -25.50
C GLY A 222 13.88 -6.64 -24.34
N PRO A 223 14.75 -6.69 -23.31
CA PRO A 223 14.64 -7.65 -22.20
C PRO A 223 13.33 -7.49 -21.42
N PHE A 224 12.82 -6.26 -21.30
CA PHE A 224 11.63 -5.95 -20.49
C PHE A 224 10.29 -6.06 -21.24
N LYS A 225 10.25 -6.65 -22.44
CA LYS A 225 9.02 -6.71 -23.27
C LYS A 225 7.83 -7.48 -22.67
N LYS A 226 8.08 -8.30 -21.64
CA LYS A 226 7.07 -9.11 -20.93
C LYS A 226 6.54 -8.46 -19.64
N THR A 227 7.04 -7.28 -19.28
CA THR A 227 6.65 -6.55 -18.07
C THR A 227 5.27 -5.90 -18.20
N ASN A 228 4.71 -5.42 -17.09
CA ASN A 228 3.45 -4.65 -17.12
C ASN A 228 3.60 -3.28 -17.81
N ILE A 229 4.74 -2.59 -17.68
CA ILE A 229 5.00 -1.34 -18.44
C ILE A 229 5.01 -1.60 -19.95
N ALA A 230 5.53 -2.74 -20.41
CA ALA A 230 5.49 -3.10 -21.83
C ALA A 230 4.07 -3.41 -22.31
N SER A 231 3.24 -4.02 -21.46
CA SER A 231 1.80 -4.20 -21.76
C SER A 231 1.10 -2.86 -21.88
N LEU A 232 1.33 -1.95 -20.93
CA LEU A 232 0.78 -0.60 -20.95
C LEU A 232 1.20 0.17 -22.21
N PHE A 233 2.48 0.09 -22.60
CA PHE A 233 2.97 0.70 -23.84
C PHE A 233 2.18 0.22 -25.05
N ARG A 234 1.98 -1.10 -25.21
CA ARG A 234 1.19 -1.66 -26.32
C ARG A 234 -0.25 -1.16 -26.30
N ASP A 235 -0.88 -1.16 -25.14
CA ASP A 235 -2.25 -0.67 -24.99
C ASP A 235 -2.40 0.81 -25.42
N VAL A 236 -1.45 1.67 -25.02
CA VAL A 236 -1.45 3.09 -25.42
C VAL A 236 -1.05 3.27 -26.89
N GLN A 237 -0.15 2.43 -27.41
CA GLN A 237 0.26 2.44 -28.81
C GLN A 237 -0.91 2.14 -29.74
N GLU A 238 -1.73 1.15 -29.40
CA GLU A 238 -2.91 0.73 -30.17
C GLU A 238 -4.12 1.66 -30.01
N ALA A 239 -4.20 2.43 -28.92
CA ALA A 239 -5.33 3.31 -28.63
C ALA A 239 -5.50 4.44 -29.67
N GLN A 240 -6.72 4.65 -30.18
CA GLN A 240 -6.97 5.69 -31.19
C GLN A 240 -7.31 7.06 -30.59
N LYS A 241 -7.69 7.12 -29.32
CA LYS A 241 -8.15 8.35 -28.67
C LYS A 241 -6.99 9.19 -28.15
N ILE A 242 -7.11 10.51 -28.29
CA ILE A 242 -6.11 11.48 -27.78
C ILE A 242 -6.14 11.62 -26.25
N ASP A 243 -7.29 11.36 -25.63
CA ASP A 243 -7.52 11.38 -24.19
C ASP A 243 -7.38 9.98 -23.55
N PHE A 244 -6.84 9.01 -24.29
CA PHE A 244 -6.63 7.67 -23.75
C PHE A 244 -5.64 7.71 -22.60
N VAL A 245 -6.03 7.15 -21.47
CA VAL A 245 -5.13 6.90 -20.34
C VAL A 245 -5.45 5.53 -19.79
N ARG A 246 -4.42 4.77 -19.45
CA ARG A 246 -4.60 3.44 -18.85
C ARG A 246 -3.63 3.22 -17.71
N LEU A 247 -4.15 2.62 -16.65
CA LEU A 247 -3.41 2.12 -15.50
C LEU A 247 -3.16 0.62 -15.66
N VAL A 248 -2.04 0.12 -15.15
CA VAL A 248 -1.78 -1.32 -15.01
C VAL A 248 -1.43 -1.66 -13.57
N ASP A 249 -1.99 -2.75 -13.06
CA ASP A 249 -1.78 -3.21 -11.68
C ASP A 249 -0.30 -3.56 -11.42
N PHE A 250 0.04 -3.71 -10.14
CA PHE A 250 1.36 -4.09 -9.68
C PHE A 250 1.80 -5.44 -10.25
N LYS A 251 3.06 -5.48 -10.71
CA LYS A 251 3.84 -6.70 -10.90
C LYS A 251 5.25 -6.49 -10.33
N PHE A 252 5.94 -7.56 -9.97
CA PHE A 252 7.38 -7.48 -9.71
C PHE A 252 8.08 -6.94 -10.95
N TYR A 253 9.00 -5.99 -10.75
CA TYR A 253 9.64 -5.25 -11.81
C TYR A 253 11.16 -5.26 -11.59
N ASP A 254 11.85 -6.04 -12.42
CA ASP A 254 13.29 -6.29 -12.30
C ASP A 254 14.13 -5.00 -12.34
N PRO A 255 13.82 -3.99 -13.20
CA PRO A 255 14.56 -2.73 -13.20
C PRO A 255 14.58 -2.02 -11.85
N SER A 256 13.49 -2.10 -11.10
CA SER A 256 13.38 -1.60 -9.72
C SER A 256 13.81 -2.65 -8.69
N TYR A 257 14.81 -3.46 -9.03
CA TYR A 257 15.39 -4.52 -8.22
C TYR A 257 14.37 -5.58 -7.77
N GLY A 258 13.42 -5.94 -8.64
CA GLY A 258 12.41 -6.96 -8.34
C GLY A 258 11.32 -6.49 -7.38
N LYS A 259 11.24 -5.20 -7.07
CA LYS A 259 10.14 -4.64 -6.26
C LYS A 259 8.85 -4.53 -7.08
N PRO A 260 7.67 -4.57 -6.44
CA PRO A 260 6.41 -4.29 -7.13
C PRO A 260 6.39 -2.89 -7.75
N ALA A 261 5.96 -2.79 -9.01
CA ALA A 261 5.74 -1.52 -9.69
C ALA A 261 4.41 -1.53 -10.46
N SER A 262 3.74 -0.39 -10.48
CA SER A 262 2.49 -0.12 -11.22
C SER A 262 2.66 1.16 -12.01
N PHE A 263 2.01 1.24 -13.17
CA PHE A 263 2.24 2.30 -14.14
C PHE A 263 0.94 2.88 -14.69
N ILE A 264 0.98 4.15 -15.07
CA ILE A 264 -0.06 4.82 -15.84
C ILE A 264 0.54 5.42 -17.11
N GLY A 265 -0.16 5.31 -18.23
CA GLY A 265 0.36 5.77 -19.52
C GLY A 265 -0.67 6.54 -20.33
N ALA A 266 -0.18 7.54 -21.06
CA ALA A 266 -0.95 8.40 -21.95
C ALA A 266 -0.16 8.66 -23.26
N PRO A 267 -0.84 8.76 -24.41
CA PRO A 267 -0.19 9.03 -25.69
C PRO A 267 0.21 10.51 -25.80
N ILE A 268 1.39 10.77 -26.37
CA ILE A 268 1.87 12.11 -26.70
C ILE A 268 1.56 12.36 -28.17
N TYR A 269 0.83 13.44 -28.46
CA TYR A 269 0.48 13.86 -29.81
C TYR A 269 1.15 15.19 -30.16
N ASP A 270 1.68 15.29 -31.38
CA ASP A 270 2.11 16.56 -31.99
C ASP A 270 1.31 16.78 -33.27
N GLN A 271 0.59 17.90 -33.35
CA GLN A 271 -0.24 18.27 -34.50
C GLN A 271 -1.17 17.14 -35.00
N GLY A 272 -1.77 16.39 -34.06
CA GLY A 272 -2.67 15.26 -34.36
C GLY A 272 -1.98 13.93 -34.69
N LYS A 273 -0.64 13.90 -34.77
CA LYS A 273 0.13 12.65 -34.93
C LYS A 273 0.60 12.14 -33.58
N LYS A 274 0.34 10.87 -33.27
CA LYS A 274 0.92 10.21 -32.09
C LYS A 274 2.42 10.03 -32.30
N ILE A 275 3.25 10.63 -31.45
CA ILE A 275 4.72 10.62 -31.57
C ILE A 275 5.41 9.82 -30.45
N GLY A 276 4.72 9.61 -29.33
CA GLY A 276 5.31 8.89 -28.19
C GLY A 276 4.27 8.48 -27.15
N VAL A 277 4.77 7.94 -26.05
CA VAL A 277 3.99 7.59 -24.87
C VAL A 277 4.67 8.18 -23.64
N LEU A 278 3.90 8.89 -22.83
CA LEU A 278 4.31 9.30 -21.48
C LEU A 278 3.86 8.20 -20.52
N ILE A 279 4.75 7.74 -19.64
CA ILE A 279 4.40 6.82 -18.55
C ILE A 279 4.87 7.37 -17.22
N PHE A 280 4.03 7.29 -16.19
CA PHE A 280 4.46 7.47 -14.80
C PHE A 280 4.47 6.13 -14.07
N GLN A 281 5.49 5.92 -13.24
CA GLN A 281 5.47 4.88 -12.22
C GLN A 281 4.83 5.42 -10.94
N ILE A 282 3.79 4.74 -10.48
CA ILE A 282 2.94 5.18 -9.37
C ILE A 282 3.72 5.10 -8.05
N PRO A 283 3.62 6.13 -7.18
CA PRO A 283 4.30 6.09 -5.91
C PRO A 283 3.49 5.34 -4.85
N ILE A 284 3.98 4.15 -4.51
CA ILE A 284 3.42 3.27 -3.48
C ILE A 284 3.25 4.02 -2.16
N ASP A 285 4.25 4.79 -1.75
CA ASP A 285 4.27 5.51 -0.47
C ASP A 285 3.07 6.46 -0.30
N GLN A 286 2.56 7.04 -1.40
CA GLN A 286 1.39 7.90 -1.34
C GLN A 286 0.09 7.11 -1.13
N ILE A 287 -0.01 5.91 -1.69
CA ILE A 287 -1.15 5.01 -1.46
C ILE A 287 -1.12 4.52 0.00
N ASP A 288 0.05 4.11 0.49
CA ASP A 288 0.24 3.72 1.88
C ASP A 288 -0.06 4.87 2.85
N LYS A 289 0.32 6.10 2.49
CA LYS A 289 -0.02 7.29 3.27
C LYS A 289 -1.54 7.46 3.39
N ILE A 290 -2.30 7.20 2.34
CA ILE A 290 -3.77 7.26 2.38
C ILE A 290 -4.32 6.16 3.28
N THR A 291 -3.94 4.90 3.09
CA THR A 291 -4.48 3.78 3.88
C THR A 291 -4.09 3.86 5.36
N MET A 292 -2.86 4.30 5.66
CA MET A 292 -2.34 4.42 7.01
C MET A 292 -2.61 5.77 7.69
N ASN A 293 -3.32 6.69 7.03
CA ASN A 293 -3.51 8.07 7.52
C ASN A 293 -2.20 8.77 7.89
N ASP A 294 -1.17 8.64 7.04
CA ASP A 294 0.17 9.19 7.31
C ASP A 294 0.74 8.75 8.67
N ARG A 295 0.51 7.48 9.02
CA ARG A 295 0.86 6.86 10.31
C ARG A 295 0.10 7.38 11.53
N LYS A 296 -0.99 8.12 11.32
CA LYS A 296 -1.88 8.65 12.38
C LYS A 296 -3.15 7.82 12.54
N TRP A 297 -3.09 6.52 12.26
CA TRP A 297 -4.23 5.60 12.33
C TRP A 297 -4.97 5.66 13.67
N ALA A 298 -4.27 5.79 14.79
CA ALA A 298 -4.86 5.87 16.13
C ALA A 298 -5.76 7.12 16.28
N GLU A 299 -5.35 8.26 15.71
CA GLU A 299 -6.12 9.52 15.71
C GLU A 299 -7.37 9.42 14.82
N THR A 300 -7.38 8.50 13.85
CA THR A 300 -8.48 8.31 12.91
C THR A 300 -9.50 7.25 13.32
N GLY A 301 -9.42 6.77 14.57
CA GLY A 301 -10.39 5.82 15.12
C GLY A 301 -10.08 4.35 14.80
N LEU A 302 -8.89 4.04 14.27
CA LEU A 302 -8.44 2.66 14.09
C LEU A 302 -7.74 2.09 15.33
N GLY A 303 -7.48 2.90 16.36
CA GLY A 303 -6.93 2.44 17.62
C GLY A 303 -5.60 1.67 17.47
N ASN A 304 -5.41 0.67 18.33
CA ASN A 304 -4.17 -0.09 18.44
C ASN A 304 -4.07 -1.20 17.40
N THR A 305 -5.20 -1.81 17.02
CA THR A 305 -5.23 -3.02 16.17
C THR A 305 -5.88 -2.80 14.82
N GLY A 306 -6.52 -1.64 14.60
CA GLY A 306 -7.26 -1.42 13.37
C GLY A 306 -6.36 -1.11 12.18
N GLU A 307 -6.63 -1.70 11.02
CA GLU A 307 -5.86 -1.43 9.82
C GLU A 307 -6.73 -1.19 8.60
N THR A 308 -6.13 -0.61 7.57
CA THR A 308 -6.76 -0.42 6.26
C THR A 308 -5.77 -0.84 5.21
N TYR A 309 -6.22 -1.63 4.25
CA TYR A 309 -5.36 -2.11 3.16
C TYR A 309 -6.16 -2.37 1.90
N LEU A 310 -5.45 -2.36 0.77
CA LEU A 310 -5.97 -2.71 -0.54
C LEU A 310 -5.53 -4.12 -0.92
N ILE A 311 -6.37 -4.85 -1.64
CA ILE A 311 -6.06 -6.16 -2.23
C ILE A 311 -6.41 -6.19 -3.72
N GLY A 312 -5.68 -6.99 -4.49
CA GLY A 312 -6.03 -7.29 -5.88
C GLY A 312 -7.01 -8.46 -5.99
N SER A 313 -7.46 -8.75 -7.21
CA SER A 313 -8.29 -9.92 -7.53
C SER A 313 -7.58 -11.27 -7.29
N ASP A 314 -6.26 -11.23 -7.10
CA ASP A 314 -5.40 -12.36 -6.72
C ASP A 314 -5.32 -12.56 -5.21
N TYR A 315 -6.15 -11.86 -4.43
CA TYR A 315 -6.18 -11.89 -2.97
C TYR A 315 -4.91 -11.40 -2.28
N LYS A 316 -4.00 -10.73 -3.00
CA LYS A 316 -2.74 -10.23 -2.42
C LYS A 316 -2.80 -8.73 -2.14
N MET A 317 -2.10 -8.29 -1.11
CA MET A 317 -2.03 -6.88 -0.74
C MET A 317 -1.47 -6.00 -1.88
N ARG A 318 -2.01 -4.79 -1.99
CA ARG A 318 -1.59 -3.69 -2.89
C ARG A 318 -1.07 -2.45 -2.14
N THR A 319 -1.13 -2.52 -0.81
CA THR A 319 -0.52 -1.58 0.14
C THR A 319 0.28 -2.34 1.18
N ASN A 320 1.14 -1.63 1.90
CA ASN A 320 1.82 -2.23 3.04
C ASN A 320 0.87 -2.43 4.22
N SER A 321 1.03 -3.52 4.97
CA SER A 321 0.35 -3.67 6.27
C SER A 321 0.93 -2.68 7.29
N ARG A 322 0.07 -2.07 8.11
CA ARG A 322 0.53 -1.18 9.19
C ARG A 322 1.43 -1.93 10.17
N PHE A 323 1.19 -3.22 10.41
CA PHE A 323 1.94 -4.00 11.39
C PHE A 323 3.39 -4.21 10.96
N LEU A 324 3.63 -4.39 9.66
CA LEU A 324 4.99 -4.43 9.11
C LEU A 324 5.71 -3.09 9.31
N VAL A 325 5.01 -1.96 9.16
CA VAL A 325 5.59 -0.62 9.29
C VAL A 325 5.82 -0.20 10.74
N GLU A 326 4.89 -0.56 11.64
CA GLU A 326 4.89 -0.17 13.04
C GLU A 326 5.86 -0.99 13.88
N ASN A 327 5.82 -2.32 13.75
CA ASN A 327 6.71 -3.22 14.49
C ASN A 327 7.00 -4.48 13.65
N PRO A 328 8.01 -4.42 12.75
CA PRO A 328 8.37 -5.53 11.89
C PRO A 328 8.64 -6.84 12.64
N ASP A 329 9.34 -6.77 13.79
CA ASP A 329 9.73 -7.97 14.55
C ASP A 329 8.53 -8.69 15.16
N ALA A 330 7.57 -7.93 15.70
CA ALA A 330 6.32 -8.48 16.21
C ALA A 330 5.45 -9.04 15.07
N TYR A 331 5.43 -8.38 13.91
CA TYR A 331 4.73 -8.85 12.73
C TYR A 331 5.27 -10.20 12.25
N PHE A 332 6.59 -10.32 12.07
CA PHE A 332 7.20 -11.58 11.63
C PHE A 332 7.04 -12.70 12.67
N THR A 333 7.18 -12.39 13.96
CA THR A 333 6.93 -13.36 15.04
C THR A 333 5.49 -13.89 14.98
N THR A 334 4.53 -13.02 14.66
CA THR A 334 3.13 -13.42 14.49
C THR A 334 2.96 -14.32 13.26
N LEU A 335 3.56 -13.97 12.12
CA LEU A 335 3.51 -14.78 10.90
C LEU A 335 4.12 -16.19 11.10
N GLU A 336 5.22 -16.28 11.84
CA GLU A 336 5.85 -17.55 12.22
C GLU A 336 4.92 -18.39 13.10
N LYS A 337 4.29 -17.76 14.11
CA LYS A 337 3.36 -18.42 15.04
C LYS A 337 2.12 -18.98 14.35
N ILE A 338 1.58 -18.29 13.36
CA ILE A 338 0.41 -18.74 12.60
C ILE A 338 0.76 -19.73 11.47
N GLY A 339 2.04 -20.10 11.33
CA GLY A 339 2.47 -21.12 10.37
C GLY A 339 2.64 -20.60 8.93
N THR A 340 2.86 -19.30 8.74
CA THR A 340 3.15 -18.75 7.41
C THR A 340 4.42 -19.42 6.84
N PRO A 341 4.42 -19.88 5.58
CA PRO A 341 5.57 -20.54 5.00
C PRO A 341 6.84 -19.68 5.05
N LYS A 342 7.97 -20.28 5.42
CA LYS A 342 9.24 -19.58 5.61
C LYS A 342 9.67 -18.79 4.37
N ASN A 343 9.48 -19.33 3.18
CA ASN A 343 9.80 -18.64 1.92
C ASN A 343 9.03 -17.33 1.74
N ILE A 344 7.79 -17.24 2.23
CA ILE A 344 6.99 -16.01 2.20
C ILE A 344 7.53 -15.01 3.22
N ILE A 345 7.83 -15.45 4.44
CA ILE A 345 8.42 -14.60 5.49
C ILE A 345 9.77 -14.03 5.04
N ASP A 346 10.64 -14.87 4.48
CA ASP A 346 11.94 -14.46 3.96
C ASP A 346 11.76 -13.41 2.84
N LYS A 347 10.79 -13.62 1.93
CA LYS A 347 10.46 -12.67 0.86
C LYS A 347 9.93 -11.33 1.39
N LEU A 348 9.09 -11.34 2.42
CA LEU A 348 8.61 -10.13 3.10
C LEU A 348 9.75 -9.35 3.78
N ARG A 349 10.65 -10.05 4.48
CA ARG A 349 11.83 -9.43 5.16
C ARG A 349 12.77 -8.77 4.16
N LEU A 350 13.00 -9.46 3.04
CA LEU A 350 13.89 -9.06 1.96
C LEU A 350 13.36 -7.85 1.19
N LEU A 351 12.10 -7.91 0.73
CA LEU A 351 11.46 -6.80 0.01
C LEU A 351 11.07 -5.63 0.93
N LYS A 352 10.95 -5.90 2.25
CA LYS A 352 10.40 -4.97 3.25
C LYS A 352 9.03 -4.43 2.83
N SER A 353 8.22 -5.29 2.24
CA SER A 353 6.91 -4.94 1.68
C SER A 353 5.98 -6.14 1.69
N THR A 354 4.70 -5.92 1.98
CA THR A 354 3.64 -6.94 1.86
C THR A 354 3.02 -6.99 0.48
N ILE A 355 3.27 -6.00 -0.38
CA ILE A 355 2.63 -5.86 -1.68
C ILE A 355 2.99 -7.04 -2.59
N LEU A 356 1.98 -7.68 -3.19
CA LEU A 356 2.09 -8.92 -3.99
C LEU A 356 2.64 -10.16 -3.26
N VAL A 357 2.90 -10.07 -1.96
CA VAL A 357 3.48 -11.17 -1.16
C VAL A 357 2.51 -11.68 -0.12
N GLN A 358 1.93 -10.78 0.68
CA GLN A 358 0.95 -11.15 1.70
C GLN A 358 -0.38 -11.50 1.03
N GLU A 359 -0.78 -12.77 1.16
CA GLU A 359 -2.09 -13.27 0.73
C GLU A 359 -3.11 -13.05 1.84
N ILE A 360 -4.33 -12.68 1.44
CA ILE A 360 -5.48 -12.40 2.30
C ILE A 360 -6.61 -13.35 1.90
N ASN A 361 -6.68 -14.51 2.55
CA ASN A 361 -7.68 -15.53 2.26
C ASN A 361 -8.78 -15.57 3.34
N THR A 362 -9.53 -14.47 3.48
CA THR A 362 -10.59 -14.29 4.46
C THR A 362 -11.97 -14.31 3.80
N THR A 363 -13.05 -14.30 4.58
CA THR A 363 -14.41 -14.20 4.02
C THR A 363 -14.61 -12.85 3.35
N ALA A 364 -14.17 -11.78 4.01
CA ALA A 364 -14.19 -10.41 3.50
C ALA A 364 -13.43 -10.26 2.17
N SER A 365 -12.24 -10.87 2.03
CA SER A 365 -11.47 -10.78 0.78
C SER A 365 -12.16 -11.48 -0.40
N ARG A 366 -12.80 -12.64 -0.16
CA ARG A 366 -13.60 -13.36 -1.17
C ARG A 366 -14.85 -12.60 -1.58
N GLU A 367 -15.51 -11.93 -0.65
CA GLU A 367 -16.70 -11.13 -0.94
C GLU A 367 -16.37 -9.83 -1.67
N VAL A 368 -15.32 -9.11 -1.25
CA VAL A 368 -14.96 -7.83 -1.89
C VAL A 368 -14.50 -8.01 -3.33
N VAL A 369 -13.74 -9.07 -3.64
CA VAL A 369 -13.32 -9.39 -5.02
C VAL A 369 -14.52 -9.74 -5.91
N ARG A 370 -15.63 -10.21 -5.33
CA ARG A 370 -16.90 -10.45 -6.06
C ARG A 370 -17.75 -9.19 -6.22
N GLY A 371 -17.28 -8.04 -5.76
CA GLY A 371 -17.99 -6.76 -5.89
C GLY A 371 -18.86 -6.38 -4.69
N SER A 372 -18.82 -7.14 -3.59
CA SER A 372 -19.67 -6.89 -2.42
C SER A 372 -19.11 -5.80 -1.50
N THR A 373 -20.02 -5.01 -0.92
CA THR A 373 -19.72 -4.06 0.15
C THR A 373 -20.49 -4.47 1.40
N ASN A 374 -19.78 -4.74 2.50
CA ASN A 374 -20.43 -5.14 3.75
C ASN A 374 -19.54 -4.85 4.98
N THR A 375 -20.06 -5.12 6.16
CA THR A 375 -19.29 -5.23 7.40
C THR A 375 -19.69 -6.51 8.12
N ILE A 376 -18.70 -7.34 8.45
CA ILE A 376 -18.91 -8.67 9.02
C ILE A 376 -17.95 -8.93 10.18
N PHE A 377 -18.27 -9.94 10.99
CA PHE A 377 -17.26 -10.60 11.81
C PHE A 377 -16.53 -11.60 10.93
N ASP A 378 -15.20 -11.62 11.00
CA ASP A 378 -14.37 -12.52 10.21
C ASP A 378 -13.17 -13.00 11.04
N GLU A 379 -12.46 -13.99 10.51
CA GLU A 379 -11.12 -14.32 10.98
C GLU A 379 -10.11 -13.61 10.07
N GLY A 380 -9.34 -12.67 10.63
CA GLY A 380 -8.38 -11.87 9.87
C GLY A 380 -7.19 -12.71 9.41
N TYR A 381 -6.39 -12.17 8.49
CA TYR A 381 -5.23 -12.88 7.91
C TYR A 381 -4.12 -13.23 8.93
N LEU A 382 -4.17 -12.65 10.13
CA LEU A 382 -3.29 -12.98 11.26
C LEU A 382 -3.91 -14.02 12.23
N ASN A 383 -4.94 -14.75 11.80
CA ASN A 383 -5.69 -15.75 12.59
C ASN A 383 -6.23 -15.20 13.92
N VAL A 384 -6.75 -13.97 13.88
CA VAL A 384 -7.40 -13.32 15.02
C VAL A 384 -8.82 -12.88 14.63
N PRO A 385 -9.81 -12.98 15.53
CA PRO A 385 -11.16 -12.49 15.26
C PRO A 385 -11.19 -10.98 15.06
N VAL A 386 -11.74 -10.54 13.93
CA VAL A 386 -11.86 -9.12 13.55
C VAL A 386 -13.29 -8.75 13.20
N ILE A 387 -13.57 -7.45 13.25
CA ILE A 387 -14.68 -6.85 12.49
C ILE A 387 -14.06 -6.28 11.23
N SER A 388 -14.54 -6.71 10.06
CA SER A 388 -14.02 -6.32 8.75
C SER A 388 -15.10 -5.58 7.95
N ALA A 389 -14.83 -4.33 7.59
CA ALA A 389 -15.63 -3.54 6.66
C ALA A 389 -14.91 -3.46 5.31
N PHE A 390 -15.56 -3.89 4.24
CA PHE A 390 -14.91 -4.00 2.93
C PHE A 390 -15.79 -3.49 1.78
N THR A 391 -15.14 -3.05 0.69
CA THR A 391 -15.79 -2.53 -0.52
C THR A 391 -14.85 -2.61 -1.72
N PRO A 392 -15.36 -2.78 -2.95
CA PRO A 392 -14.55 -2.53 -4.14
C PRO A 392 -14.13 -1.06 -4.18
N ALA A 393 -12.88 -0.81 -4.57
CA ALA A 393 -12.41 0.49 -5.03
C ALA A 393 -12.71 0.56 -6.54
N ASN A 394 -13.56 1.50 -6.97
CA ASN A 394 -14.07 1.58 -8.33
C ASN A 394 -13.03 2.19 -9.30
N LEU A 395 -11.87 1.55 -9.41
CA LEU A 395 -10.81 1.98 -10.32
C LEU A 395 -11.15 1.55 -11.75
N LYS A 396 -10.86 2.41 -12.74
CA LYS A 396 -11.32 2.21 -14.13
C LYS A 396 -10.69 1.00 -14.84
N ASP A 397 -9.42 0.69 -14.57
CA ASP A 397 -8.65 -0.27 -15.39
C ASP A 397 -8.37 -1.61 -14.71
N PHE A 398 -8.59 -1.72 -13.39
CA PHE A 398 -8.48 -2.96 -12.63
C PHE A 398 -9.30 -2.90 -11.35
N ASN A 399 -9.61 -4.07 -10.79
CA ASN A 399 -10.46 -4.18 -9.60
C ASN A 399 -9.60 -4.41 -8.36
N TRP A 400 -9.65 -3.48 -7.41
CA TRP A 400 -9.09 -3.68 -6.07
C TRP A 400 -10.20 -3.70 -5.03
N GLY A 401 -9.99 -4.47 -3.97
CA GLY A 401 -10.80 -4.44 -2.76
C GLY A 401 -10.13 -3.57 -1.70
N LEU A 402 -10.92 -2.76 -0.99
CA LEU A 402 -10.50 -2.02 0.19
C LEU A 402 -11.09 -2.69 1.41
N LEU A 403 -10.25 -2.99 2.41
CA LEU A 403 -10.65 -3.56 3.68
C LEU A 403 -10.22 -2.63 4.82
N VAL A 404 -11.08 -2.53 5.82
CA VAL A 404 -10.83 -1.84 7.09
C VAL A 404 -11.19 -2.81 8.21
N GLU A 405 -10.21 -3.18 9.02
CA GLU A 405 -10.37 -4.24 10.03
C GLU A 405 -9.98 -3.72 11.41
N ILE A 406 -10.56 -4.30 12.47
CA ILE A 406 -10.14 -4.07 13.86
C ILE A 406 -10.34 -5.35 14.67
N ASN A 407 -9.43 -5.65 15.61
CA ASN A 407 -9.56 -6.84 16.43
C ASN A 407 -10.79 -6.74 17.33
N GLN A 408 -11.57 -7.82 17.38
CA GLN A 408 -12.77 -7.87 18.21
C GLN A 408 -12.44 -7.67 19.69
N SER A 409 -11.29 -8.14 20.16
CA SER A 409 -10.84 -7.96 21.54
C SER A 409 -10.67 -6.50 21.93
N GLU A 410 -10.20 -5.63 21.03
CA GLU A 410 -10.08 -4.19 21.27
C GLU A 410 -11.45 -3.54 21.41
N THR A 411 -12.40 -3.92 20.56
CA THR A 411 -13.77 -3.37 20.59
C THR A 411 -14.53 -3.70 21.88
N LEU A 412 -14.14 -4.77 22.56
CA LEU A 412 -14.76 -5.22 23.81
C LEU A 412 -14.06 -4.67 25.06
N GLN A 413 -12.86 -4.08 24.95
CA GLN A 413 -12.13 -3.55 26.11
C GLN A 413 -12.94 -2.54 26.94
N PRO A 414 -13.67 -1.57 26.35
CA PRO A 414 -14.45 -0.62 27.14
C PRO A 414 -15.63 -1.29 27.87
N ILE A 415 -16.08 -2.48 27.47
CA ILE A 415 -17.12 -3.23 28.19
C ILE A 415 -16.54 -3.81 29.48
N HIS A 416 -15.30 -4.29 29.44
CA HIS A 416 -14.64 -4.85 30.62
C HIS A 416 -14.43 -3.80 31.72
N SER A 417 -14.14 -2.55 31.37
CA SER A 417 -14.05 -1.46 32.35
C SER A 417 -15.43 -1.12 32.94
N LEU A 418 -16.49 -1.12 32.13
CA LEU A 418 -17.87 -0.92 32.60
C LEU A 418 -18.31 -1.99 33.60
N LEU A 419 -17.91 -3.25 33.40
CA LEU A 419 -18.20 -4.34 34.34
C LEU A 419 -17.59 -4.09 35.73
N TRP A 420 -16.34 -3.63 35.80
CA TRP A 420 -15.70 -3.31 37.07
C TRP A 420 -16.39 -2.16 37.79
N SER A 421 -16.78 -1.10 37.07
CA SER A 421 -17.58 -0.02 37.64
C SER A 421 -18.93 -0.53 38.15
N PHE A 422 -19.63 -1.35 37.37
CA PHE A 422 -20.91 -1.94 37.76
C PHE A 422 -20.78 -2.80 39.03
N LEU A 423 -19.75 -3.65 39.13
CA LEU A 423 -19.49 -4.47 40.32
C LEU A 423 -19.30 -3.60 41.56
N LEU A 424 -18.53 -2.51 41.45
CA LEU A 424 -18.28 -1.59 42.55
C LEU A 424 -19.58 -0.89 43.01
N TRP A 425 -20.41 -0.41 42.08
CA TRP A 425 -21.71 0.17 42.39
C TRP A 425 -22.68 -0.85 42.99
N SER A 426 -22.67 -2.09 42.48
CA SER A 426 -23.51 -3.17 42.98
C SER A 426 -23.15 -3.56 44.42
N LEU A 427 -21.86 -3.56 44.76
CA LEU A 427 -21.38 -3.80 46.12
C LEU A 427 -21.81 -2.67 47.06
N GLY A 428 -21.69 -1.41 46.62
CA GLY A 428 -22.19 -0.26 47.37
C GLY A 428 -23.70 -0.33 47.63
N ALA A 429 -24.49 -0.68 46.62
CA ALA A 429 -25.94 -0.86 46.76
C ALA A 429 -26.28 -2.00 47.74
N LEU A 430 -25.56 -3.12 47.69
CA LEU A 430 -25.75 -4.23 48.63
C LEU A 430 -25.48 -3.81 50.08
N ILE A 431 -24.40 -3.05 50.31
CA ILE A 431 -24.07 -2.50 51.64
C ILE A 431 -25.21 -1.59 52.14
N LEU A 432 -25.76 -0.73 51.28
CA LEU A 432 -26.89 0.14 51.64
C LEU A 432 -28.15 -0.67 51.98
N VAL A 433 -28.47 -1.73 51.24
CA VAL A 433 -29.60 -2.63 51.55
C VAL A 433 -29.40 -3.30 52.92
N VAL A 434 -28.19 -3.76 53.23
CA VAL A 434 -27.87 -4.34 54.55
C VAL A 434 -28.03 -3.30 55.66
N LEU A 435 -27.46 -2.09 55.49
CA LEU A 435 -27.57 -1.00 56.47
C LEU A 435 -29.02 -0.60 56.71
N PHE A 436 -29.81 -0.43 55.66
CA PHE A 436 -31.23 -0.11 55.77
C PHE A 436 -32.00 -1.23 56.46
N GLY A 437 -31.73 -2.50 56.08
CA GLY A 437 -32.31 -3.66 56.74
C GLY A 437 -32.02 -3.71 58.25
N LEU A 438 -30.80 -3.37 58.66
CA LEU A 438 -30.40 -3.28 60.08
C LEU A 438 -31.11 -2.12 60.81
N LEU A 439 -31.18 -0.92 60.21
CA LEU A 439 -31.86 0.24 60.79
C LEU A 439 -33.37 -0.01 60.94
N PHE A 440 -34.00 -0.55 59.90
CA PHE A 440 -35.41 -0.90 59.88
C PHE A 440 -35.74 -1.99 60.92
N SER A 441 -34.88 -3.01 61.03
CA SER A 441 -34.96 -4.03 62.07
C SER A 441 -34.93 -3.41 63.48
N ARG A 442 -34.03 -2.45 63.73
CA ARG A 442 -33.95 -1.75 65.02
C ARG A 442 -35.22 -0.95 65.31
N TYR A 443 -35.75 -0.23 64.32
CA TYR A 443 -36.99 0.55 64.44
C TYR A 443 -38.20 -0.31 64.84
N ILE A 444 -38.41 -1.45 64.16
CA ILE A 444 -39.52 -2.37 64.49
C ILE A 444 -39.35 -2.99 65.87
N THR A 445 -38.11 -3.30 66.27
CA THR A 445 -37.84 -3.91 67.58
C THR A 445 -38.09 -2.90 68.72
N HIS A 446 -37.78 -1.61 68.52
CA HIS A 446 -38.09 -0.55 69.47
C HIS A 446 -39.57 -0.15 69.50
N SER A 447 -40.30 -0.26 68.38
CA SER A 447 -41.73 0.06 68.29
C SER A 447 -42.66 -0.98 68.94
N LYS A 448 -42.15 -2.17 69.28
CA LYS A 448 -42.90 -3.25 69.99
C LYS A 448 -42.50 -3.39 71.47
N SER A 449 -41.60 -2.54 71.95
CA SER A 449 -41.34 -2.26 73.36
C SER A 449 -42.19 -1.08 73.79
#